data_AF-A0A415S3H7-F1
#
_entry.id   AF-A0A415S3H7-F1
#
_cell.length_a   1.000
_cell.length_b   1.000
_cell.length_c   1.000
_cell.angle_alpha   90.00
_cell.angle_beta   90.00
_cell.angle_gamma   90.00
#
_symmetry.space_group_name_H-M   'P 1'
#
loop_
_entity.id
_entity.type
_entity.pdbx_description
1 polymer ?
#
loop_
_entity_poly.entity_id
_entity_poly.type
_entity_poly.pdbx_seq_one_letter_code
_entity_poly.pdbx_strand_id
1 'polypeptide(L)'
;MIDRKAIEISKVSVADASQIVELQNELLLNDRRDYKDGFLVSGFREEQYRDFAVRYEYFYKIVVHGELAGVLLAYESKHIEMDEKSNMLLKYALNKEFVLIKQVFVSPDFQRKGIASFLYDYLQDVIGGKKPLVAVVVLDPFNSGSSYFHQEKGFHEFLNFVPDADPDGVVRKRAAWIKPSAEAKGNIMFDLRLNNTIDGTDDLGDVMVSRMENLVQLYIHEDNLNWTKFSLQTTILFALFATFAYFYEKEILSDTFPVLVTVGIWGAIINILFILKIRSGIRYMNTYKGKIQDFDLLVSFHYPKLKKIFNRDEFIARKSITCRLLYFTSVVGLISWVVVSVLLVCKAMHWFTIF
;
A
#
# COMPACT_ATOMS: atom_id res chain seq x y z
N MET A 1 -14.74 -17.44 25.15
CA MET A 1 -13.52 -18.28 25.23
C MET A 1 -14.01 -19.73 25.21
N ILE A 2 -13.56 -20.56 24.27
CA ILE A 2 -14.00 -21.97 24.17
C ILE A 2 -13.34 -22.76 25.31
N ASP A 3 -14.08 -23.64 25.97
CA ASP A 3 -13.53 -24.56 26.97
C ASP A 3 -12.54 -25.52 26.31
N ARG A 4 -11.28 -25.50 26.74
CA ARG A 4 -10.22 -26.37 26.19
C ARG A 4 -10.55 -27.86 26.32
N LYS A 5 -11.40 -28.26 27.28
CA LYS A 5 -11.81 -29.66 27.45
C LYS A 5 -12.78 -30.14 26.35
N ALA A 6 -13.40 -29.23 25.62
CA ALA A 6 -14.33 -29.54 24.54
C ALA A 6 -13.67 -29.51 23.15
N ILE A 7 -12.35 -29.30 23.09
CA ILE A 7 -11.59 -29.19 21.85
C ILE A 7 -10.83 -30.49 21.60
N GLU A 8 -11.06 -31.10 20.44
CA GLU A 8 -10.35 -32.29 20.00
C GLU A 8 -9.63 -32.00 18.68
N ILE A 9 -8.31 -32.15 18.66
CA ILE A 9 -7.49 -32.05 17.44
C ILE A 9 -7.02 -33.45 17.07
N SER A 10 -7.28 -33.86 15.83
CA SER A 10 -6.92 -35.18 15.32
C SER A 10 -6.52 -35.13 13.85
N LYS A 11 -5.84 -36.17 13.37
CA LYS A 11 -5.55 -36.32 11.94
C LYS A 11 -6.84 -36.50 11.15
N VAL A 12 -6.88 -35.89 9.97
CA VAL A 12 -7.95 -36.10 9.00
C VAL A 12 -7.84 -37.51 8.45
N SER A 13 -8.98 -38.18 8.37
CA SER A 13 -9.14 -39.49 7.74
C SER A 13 -9.87 -39.36 6.40
N VAL A 14 -9.82 -40.41 5.59
CA VAL A 14 -10.55 -40.48 4.31
C VAL A 14 -12.07 -40.34 4.50
N ALA A 15 -12.60 -40.70 5.67
CA ALA A 15 -14.03 -40.57 5.99
C ALA A 15 -14.46 -39.11 6.25
N ASP A 16 -13.52 -38.22 6.57
CA ASP A 16 -13.80 -36.82 6.88
C ASP A 16 -13.92 -35.94 5.62
N ALA A 17 -13.50 -36.46 4.45
CA ALA A 17 -13.34 -35.67 3.23
C ALA A 17 -14.64 -34.98 2.79
N SER A 18 -15.79 -35.65 2.87
CA SER A 18 -17.08 -35.07 2.50
C SER A 18 -17.43 -33.87 3.38
N GLN A 19 -17.31 -34.01 4.71
CA GLN A 19 -17.58 -32.93 5.67
C GLN A 19 -16.62 -31.73 5.49
N ILE A 20 -15.36 -32.00 5.14
CA ILE A 20 -14.37 -30.97 4.84
C ILE A 20 -14.73 -30.20 3.58
N VAL A 21 -15.21 -30.87 2.53
CA VAL A 21 -15.68 -30.22 1.29
C VAL A 21 -16.92 -29.37 1.55
N GLU A 22 -17.89 -29.86 2.34
CA GLU A 22 -19.06 -29.09 2.74
C GLU A 22 -18.65 -27.79 3.43
N LEU A 23 -17.76 -27.89 4.43
CA LEU A 23 -17.24 -26.73 5.14
C LEU A 23 -16.43 -25.77 4.25
N GLN A 24 -15.62 -26.30 3.33
CA GLN A 24 -14.88 -25.49 2.37
C GLN A 24 -15.84 -24.69 1.48
N ASN A 25 -16.91 -25.33 0.98
CA ASN A 25 -17.84 -24.72 0.04
C ASN A 25 -18.53 -23.48 0.63
N GLU A 26 -18.82 -23.46 1.94
CA GLU A 26 -19.34 -22.28 2.66
C GLU A 26 -18.35 -21.09 2.71
N LEU A 27 -17.07 -21.35 2.42
CA LEU A 27 -15.96 -20.42 2.53
C LEU A 27 -15.35 -20.06 1.17
N LEU A 28 -15.90 -20.58 0.07
CA LEU A 28 -15.39 -20.31 -1.28
C LEU A 28 -15.56 -18.82 -1.67
N LEU A 29 -14.59 -18.37 -2.46
CA LEU A 29 -14.44 -16.98 -2.93
C LEU A 29 -15.67 -16.41 -3.67
N ASN A 30 -16.49 -17.26 -4.30
CA ASN A 30 -17.60 -16.80 -5.13
C ASN A 30 -18.80 -16.25 -4.33
N ASP A 31 -18.92 -16.58 -3.04
CA ASP A 31 -20.11 -16.25 -2.24
C ASP A 31 -19.88 -15.16 -1.17
N ARG A 32 -18.63 -14.73 -0.93
CA ARG A 32 -18.33 -13.71 0.10
C ARG A 32 -18.00 -12.35 -0.51
N ARG A 33 -18.87 -11.35 -0.25
CA ARG A 33 -18.64 -9.93 -0.59
C ARG A 33 -17.64 -9.23 0.33
N ASP A 34 -17.31 -9.81 1.48
CA ASP A 34 -16.43 -9.21 2.48
C ASP A 34 -15.16 -10.06 2.69
N TYR A 35 -14.07 -9.62 2.07
CA TYR A 35 -12.76 -10.29 2.10
C TYR A 35 -11.94 -9.97 3.35
N LYS A 36 -12.48 -9.19 4.30
CA LYS A 36 -11.76 -8.74 5.49
C LYS A 36 -11.76 -9.76 6.64
N ASP A 37 -12.70 -10.71 6.63
CA ASP A 37 -13.04 -11.55 7.78
C ASP A 37 -12.81 -13.07 7.53
N GLY A 38 -11.59 -13.47 7.12
CA GLY A 38 -11.21 -14.89 7.10
C GLY A 38 -10.09 -15.25 6.11
N PHE A 39 -9.66 -16.52 6.10
CA PHE A 39 -8.72 -17.04 5.11
C PHE A 39 -9.43 -17.31 3.78
N LEU A 40 -8.75 -17.04 2.66
CA LEU A 40 -9.23 -17.45 1.34
C LEU A 40 -8.93 -18.93 1.15
N VAL A 41 -9.92 -19.69 0.68
CA VAL A 41 -9.87 -21.15 0.64
C VAL A 41 -9.90 -21.64 -0.82
N SER A 42 -8.89 -22.39 -1.24
CA SER A 42 -8.88 -23.06 -2.55
C SER A 42 -9.96 -24.15 -2.61
N GLY A 43 -10.68 -24.25 -3.72
CA GLY A 43 -11.76 -25.23 -3.93
C GLY A 43 -11.27 -26.62 -4.33
N PHE A 44 -10.71 -27.39 -3.39
CA PHE A 44 -10.32 -28.78 -3.61
C PHE A 44 -11.52 -29.74 -3.60
N ARG A 45 -11.50 -30.71 -4.51
CA ARG A 45 -12.52 -31.77 -4.59
C ARG A 45 -12.34 -32.80 -3.48
N GLU A 46 -13.41 -33.55 -3.21
CA GLU A 46 -13.39 -34.61 -2.20
C GLU A 46 -12.30 -35.65 -2.45
N GLU A 47 -12.12 -36.10 -3.69
CA GLU A 47 -11.06 -37.03 -4.08
C GLU A 47 -9.66 -36.51 -3.73
N GLN A 48 -9.44 -35.20 -3.87
CA GLN A 48 -8.16 -34.58 -3.50
C GLN A 48 -7.97 -34.61 -1.99
N TYR A 49 -8.99 -34.31 -1.20
CA TYR A 49 -8.89 -34.43 0.27
C TYR A 49 -8.69 -35.86 0.75
N ARG A 50 -9.29 -36.85 0.07
CA ARG A 50 -9.04 -38.26 0.34
C ARG A 50 -7.58 -38.63 0.05
N ASP A 51 -7.01 -38.17 -1.06
CA ASP A 51 -5.59 -38.35 -1.37
C ASP A 51 -4.70 -37.65 -0.32
N PHE A 52 -5.01 -36.41 0.04
CA PHE A 52 -4.26 -35.64 1.02
C PHE A 52 -4.23 -36.31 2.40
N ALA A 53 -5.34 -36.90 2.84
CA ALA A 53 -5.45 -37.64 4.10
C ALA A 53 -4.54 -38.88 4.16
N VAL A 54 -4.24 -39.48 3.00
CA VAL A 54 -3.33 -40.63 2.90
C VAL A 54 -1.88 -40.16 2.70
N ARG A 55 -1.67 -39.14 1.88
CA ARG A 55 -0.36 -38.73 1.38
C ARG A 55 0.42 -37.82 2.31
N TYR A 56 -0.26 -36.94 3.07
CA TYR A 56 0.40 -35.88 3.81
C TYR A 56 0.43 -36.14 5.32
N GLU A 57 1.60 -35.92 5.91
CA GLU A 57 1.88 -36.20 7.32
C GLU A 57 1.12 -35.24 8.25
N TYR A 58 0.81 -34.02 7.77
CA TYR A 58 0.26 -32.91 8.55
C TYR A 58 -1.08 -32.44 8.01
N PHE A 59 -2.09 -33.30 8.08
CA PHE A 59 -3.46 -32.93 7.79
C PHE A 59 -4.33 -33.14 9.02
N TYR A 60 -4.80 -32.04 9.62
CA TYR A 60 -5.48 -32.02 10.91
C TYR A 60 -6.84 -31.35 10.85
N LYS A 61 -7.76 -31.87 11.66
CA LYS A 61 -9.05 -31.25 11.96
C LYS A 61 -9.15 -30.91 13.43
N ILE A 62 -9.94 -29.89 13.74
CA ILE A 62 -10.31 -29.52 15.10
C ILE A 62 -11.83 -29.58 15.22
N VAL A 63 -12.29 -30.33 16.21
CA VAL A 63 -13.70 -30.55 16.53
C VAL A 63 -13.99 -29.86 17.85
N VAL A 64 -15.09 -29.12 17.91
CA VAL A 64 -15.57 -28.43 19.11
C VAL A 64 -17.00 -28.86 19.37
N HIS A 65 -17.27 -29.44 20.53
CA HIS A 65 -18.60 -29.99 20.88
C HIS A 65 -19.16 -30.99 19.85
N GLY A 66 -18.29 -31.77 19.19
CA GLY A 66 -18.69 -32.75 18.16
C GLY A 66 -18.85 -32.17 16.76
N GLU A 67 -18.72 -30.85 16.58
CA GLU A 67 -18.83 -30.18 15.29
C GLU A 67 -17.45 -29.84 14.71
N LEU A 68 -17.28 -29.98 13.39
CA LEU A 68 -16.04 -29.64 12.70
C LEU A 68 -15.83 -28.12 12.72
N ALA A 69 -14.91 -27.66 13.56
CA ALA A 69 -14.66 -26.24 13.76
C ALA A 69 -13.59 -25.68 12.81
N GLY A 70 -12.67 -26.51 12.32
CA GLY A 70 -11.62 -26.07 11.40
C GLY A 70 -10.71 -27.18 10.91
N VAL A 71 -9.90 -26.82 9.91
CA VAL A 71 -9.03 -27.75 9.19
C VAL A 71 -7.71 -27.06 8.87
N LEU A 72 -6.59 -27.79 8.99
CA LEU A 72 -5.26 -27.36 8.57
C LEU A 72 -4.61 -28.45 7.72
N LEU A 73 -4.24 -28.09 6.49
CA LEU A 73 -3.45 -28.89 5.57
C LEU A 73 -2.05 -28.31 5.44
N ALA A 74 -1.06 -29.10 5.82
CA ALA A 74 0.35 -28.82 5.64
C ALA A 74 1.12 -30.07 5.20
N TYR A 75 2.31 -29.85 4.65
CA TYR A 75 3.20 -30.94 4.26
C TYR A 75 4.65 -30.48 4.19
N GLU A 76 5.57 -31.42 4.33
CA GLU A 76 7.00 -31.14 4.20
C GLU A 76 7.37 -30.75 2.78
N SER A 77 8.43 -29.95 2.63
CA SER A 77 8.90 -29.45 1.35
C SER A 77 9.28 -30.55 0.35
N LYS A 78 9.62 -31.76 0.82
CA LYS A 78 9.81 -32.95 -0.02
C LYS A 78 8.56 -33.33 -0.83
N HIS A 79 7.37 -33.04 -0.32
CA HIS A 79 6.08 -33.37 -0.94
C HIS A 79 5.52 -32.24 -1.81
N ILE A 80 6.20 -31.09 -1.88
CA ILE A 80 5.84 -30.01 -2.79
C ILE A 80 6.13 -30.46 -4.24
N GLU A 81 5.08 -30.45 -5.06
CA GLU A 81 5.16 -30.68 -6.51
C GLU A 81 5.75 -29.45 -7.21
N MET A 82 6.62 -29.70 -8.21
CA MET A 82 7.42 -28.68 -8.90
C MET A 82 6.77 -28.13 -10.17
N ASP A 83 5.51 -28.47 -10.40
CA ASP A 83 4.70 -28.07 -11.54
C ASP A 83 4.26 -26.60 -11.46
N GLU A 84 4.00 -26.09 -10.26
CA GLU A 84 3.65 -24.68 -10.03
C GLU A 84 4.89 -23.78 -9.85
N LYS A 85 4.94 -22.64 -10.55
CA LYS A 85 6.01 -21.63 -10.37
C LYS A 85 6.18 -21.18 -8.92
N SER A 86 5.09 -21.06 -8.16
CA SER A 86 5.12 -20.71 -6.73
C SER A 86 5.90 -21.73 -5.90
N ASN A 87 5.71 -23.01 -6.20
CA ASN A 87 6.35 -24.10 -5.48
C ASN A 87 7.86 -24.14 -5.75
N MET A 88 8.25 -23.93 -7.02
CA MET A 88 9.66 -23.80 -7.41
C MET A 88 10.34 -22.62 -6.71
N LEU A 89 9.68 -21.45 -6.68
CA LEU A 89 10.19 -20.26 -6.00
C LEU A 89 10.43 -20.51 -4.52
N LEU A 90 9.48 -21.15 -3.81
CA LEU A 90 9.64 -21.48 -2.40
C LEU A 90 10.81 -22.44 -2.14
N LYS A 91 10.94 -23.52 -2.93
CA LYS A 91 12.07 -24.46 -2.80
C LYS A 91 13.42 -23.81 -3.09
N TYR A 92 13.46 -22.86 -4.03
CA TYR A 92 14.68 -22.12 -4.33
C TYR A 92 15.01 -21.10 -3.24
N ALA A 93 13.99 -20.47 -2.65
CA ALA A 93 14.15 -19.41 -1.67
C ALA A 93 14.67 -19.88 -0.31
N LEU A 94 14.41 -21.14 0.06
CA LEU A 94 14.73 -21.69 1.37
C LEU A 94 15.94 -22.64 1.28
N ASN A 95 16.81 -22.62 2.28
CA ASN A 95 18.04 -23.43 2.28
C ASN A 95 17.88 -24.79 2.99
N LYS A 96 16.78 -24.98 3.71
CA LYS A 96 16.47 -26.18 4.52
C LYS A 96 15.13 -26.79 4.13
N GLU A 97 14.89 -28.00 4.62
CA GLU A 97 13.53 -28.54 4.64
C GLU A 97 12.61 -27.67 5.50
N PHE A 98 11.39 -27.49 5.04
CA PHE A 98 10.38 -26.66 5.69
C PHE A 98 9.02 -27.33 5.62
N VAL A 99 8.07 -26.86 6.42
CA VAL A 99 6.68 -27.30 6.35
C VAL A 99 5.84 -26.21 5.72
N LEU A 100 5.22 -26.51 4.58
CA LEU A 100 4.32 -25.60 3.87
C LEU A 100 2.90 -25.79 4.39
N ILE A 101 2.32 -24.75 4.98
CA ILE A 101 0.89 -24.67 5.29
C ILE A 101 0.18 -24.28 4.00
N LYS A 102 -0.45 -25.26 3.35
CA LYS A 102 -1.14 -25.07 2.07
C LYS A 102 -2.54 -24.49 2.28
N GLN A 103 -3.21 -24.87 3.37
CA GLN A 103 -4.57 -24.42 3.62
C GLN A 103 -4.90 -24.43 5.11
N VAL A 104 -5.59 -23.38 5.56
CA VAL A 104 -6.23 -23.34 6.87
C VAL A 104 -7.58 -22.65 6.73
N PHE A 105 -8.62 -23.23 7.32
CA PHE A 105 -9.92 -22.59 7.38
C PHE A 105 -10.70 -22.99 8.63
N VAL A 106 -11.60 -22.11 9.02
CA VAL A 106 -12.37 -22.19 10.26
C VAL A 106 -13.83 -21.97 9.92
N SER A 107 -14.69 -22.80 10.50
CA SER A 107 -16.14 -22.68 10.36
C SER A 107 -16.63 -21.28 10.73
N PRO A 108 -17.61 -20.71 9.99
CA PRO A 108 -18.20 -19.41 10.29
C PRO A 108 -18.60 -19.27 11.77
N ASP A 109 -19.17 -20.33 12.35
CA ASP A 109 -19.67 -20.35 13.73
C ASP A 109 -18.56 -20.29 14.79
N PHE A 110 -17.32 -20.58 14.38
CA PHE A 110 -16.15 -20.62 15.26
C PHE A 110 -15.08 -19.57 14.93
N GLN A 111 -15.37 -18.63 14.02
CA GLN A 111 -14.46 -17.55 13.69
C GLN A 111 -14.13 -16.66 14.91
N ARG A 112 -12.90 -16.14 14.94
CA ARG A 112 -12.37 -15.30 16.02
C ARG A 112 -12.37 -15.94 17.42
N LYS A 113 -12.54 -17.28 17.51
CA LYS A 113 -12.47 -18.03 18.78
C LYS A 113 -11.11 -18.74 19.00
N GLY A 114 -10.11 -18.44 18.18
CA GLY A 114 -8.76 -19.01 18.31
C GLY A 114 -8.55 -20.38 17.66
N ILE A 115 -9.51 -20.88 16.88
CA ILE A 115 -9.43 -22.20 16.22
C ILE A 115 -8.18 -22.36 15.35
N ALA A 116 -7.92 -21.40 14.44
CA ALA A 116 -6.72 -21.40 13.62
C ALA A 116 -5.44 -21.35 14.47
N SER A 117 -5.46 -20.60 15.58
CA SER A 117 -4.34 -20.54 16.52
C SER A 117 -4.04 -21.91 17.12
N PHE A 118 -5.07 -22.64 17.57
CA PHE A 118 -4.90 -23.99 18.12
C PHE A 118 -4.32 -24.97 17.10
N LEU A 119 -4.77 -24.92 15.84
CA LEU A 119 -4.23 -25.76 14.77
C LEU A 119 -2.74 -25.45 14.48
N TYR A 120 -2.35 -24.18 14.45
CA TYR A 120 -0.96 -23.77 14.25
C TYR A 120 -0.06 -24.18 15.42
N ASP A 121 -0.54 -23.99 16.65
CA ASP A 121 0.23 -24.35 17.85
C ASP A 121 0.40 -25.88 17.93
N TYR A 122 -0.66 -26.64 17.64
CA TYR A 122 -0.59 -28.10 17.56
C TYR A 122 0.39 -28.58 16.49
N LEU A 123 0.36 -28.00 15.28
CA LEU A 123 1.33 -28.32 14.23
C LEU A 123 2.76 -28.03 14.71
N GLN A 124 2.98 -26.89 15.38
CA GLN A 124 4.29 -26.50 15.88
C GLN A 124 4.83 -27.46 16.95
N ASP A 125 3.95 -27.94 17.83
CA ASP A 125 4.29 -28.94 18.84
C ASP A 125 4.65 -30.28 18.20
N VAL A 126 3.89 -30.73 17.19
CA VAL A 126 4.15 -31.98 16.45
C VAL A 126 5.50 -31.95 15.73
N ILE A 127 5.86 -30.82 15.09
CA ILE A 127 7.16 -30.68 14.41
C ILE A 127 8.32 -30.41 15.38
N GLY A 128 8.02 -30.12 16.66
CA GLY A 128 9.01 -29.81 17.70
C GLY A 128 9.86 -28.58 17.41
N GLY A 129 9.37 -27.63 16.60
CA GLY A 129 10.08 -26.42 16.18
C GLY A 129 11.35 -26.64 15.34
N LYS A 130 11.63 -27.87 14.88
CA LYS A 130 12.87 -28.20 14.16
C LYS A 130 12.94 -27.63 12.75
N LYS A 131 11.78 -27.48 12.11
CA LYS A 131 11.66 -27.00 10.73
C LYS A 131 10.93 -25.65 10.72
N PRO A 132 11.33 -24.71 9.85
CA PRO A 132 10.57 -23.49 9.64
C PRO A 132 9.19 -23.80 9.05
N LEU A 133 8.19 -22.99 9.41
CA LEU A 133 6.86 -23.03 8.81
C LEU A 133 6.77 -21.97 7.71
N VAL A 134 6.14 -22.32 6.59
CA VAL A 134 5.93 -21.42 5.47
C VAL A 134 4.44 -21.36 5.14
N ALA A 135 3.93 -20.16 4.86
CA ALA A 135 2.56 -19.97 4.39
C ALA A 135 2.57 -19.01 3.20
N VAL A 136 1.63 -19.18 2.27
CA VAL A 136 1.43 -18.28 1.14
C VAL A 136 0.09 -17.59 1.30
N VAL A 137 0.11 -16.26 1.33
CA VAL A 137 -1.06 -15.41 1.54
C VAL A 137 -1.34 -14.62 0.26
N VAL A 138 -2.60 -14.54 -0.14
CA VAL A 138 -3.05 -13.72 -1.26
C VAL A 138 -3.05 -12.24 -0.84
N LEU A 139 -2.48 -11.38 -1.69
CA LEU A 139 -2.41 -9.93 -1.48
C LEU A 139 -3.50 -9.16 -2.22
N ASP A 140 -4.19 -9.79 -3.17
CA ASP A 140 -5.24 -9.15 -3.97
C ASP A 140 -6.44 -10.10 -4.19
N PRO A 141 -7.59 -9.88 -3.53
CA PRO A 141 -7.85 -8.80 -2.59
C PRO A 141 -7.00 -8.92 -1.33
N PHE A 142 -6.65 -7.78 -0.74
CA PHE A 142 -5.79 -7.75 0.45
C PHE A 142 -6.51 -8.39 1.65
N ASN A 143 -6.00 -9.53 2.11
CA ASN A 143 -6.53 -10.25 3.26
C ASN A 143 -5.83 -9.80 4.55
N SER A 144 -6.30 -8.68 5.11
CA SER A 144 -5.75 -8.12 6.34
C SER A 144 -5.80 -9.11 7.50
N GLY A 145 -6.91 -9.86 7.65
CA GLY A 145 -7.07 -10.83 8.74
C GLY A 145 -6.01 -11.93 8.72
N SER A 146 -5.72 -12.49 7.54
CA SER A 146 -4.66 -13.47 7.37
C SER A 146 -3.27 -12.88 7.66
N SER A 147 -2.98 -11.68 7.15
CA SER A 147 -1.69 -11.02 7.39
C SER A 147 -1.45 -10.74 8.87
N TYR A 148 -2.44 -10.21 9.60
CA TYR A 148 -2.32 -9.96 11.04
C TYR A 148 -2.16 -11.25 11.83
N PHE A 149 -2.95 -12.28 11.53
CA PHE A 149 -2.83 -13.58 12.17
C PHE A 149 -1.43 -14.17 12.03
N HIS A 150 -0.87 -14.15 10.82
CA HIS A 150 0.47 -14.66 10.57
C HIS A 150 1.54 -13.86 11.31
N GLN A 151 1.44 -12.53 11.35
CA GLN A 151 2.32 -11.68 12.14
C GLN A 151 2.26 -12.01 13.63
N GLU A 152 1.05 -12.14 14.21
CA GLU A 152 0.86 -12.53 15.62
C GLU A 152 1.46 -13.91 15.92
N LYS A 153 1.43 -14.83 14.95
CA LYS A 153 2.04 -16.16 15.06
C LYS A 153 3.55 -16.18 14.83
N GLY A 154 4.18 -15.03 14.62
CA GLY A 154 5.63 -14.88 14.45
C GLY A 154 6.12 -15.23 13.05
N PHE A 155 5.26 -15.12 12.04
CA PHE A 155 5.68 -15.20 10.65
C PHE A 155 6.18 -13.85 10.15
N HIS A 156 7.13 -13.89 9.23
CA HIS A 156 7.71 -12.74 8.54
C HIS A 156 7.56 -12.91 7.03
N GLU A 157 7.09 -11.88 6.34
CA GLU A 157 7.07 -11.83 4.88
C GLU A 157 8.52 -11.83 4.35
N PHE A 158 8.83 -12.71 3.40
CA PHE A 158 10.20 -12.83 2.88
C PHE A 158 10.29 -12.84 1.35
N LEU A 159 9.20 -13.14 0.65
CA LEU A 159 9.16 -13.22 -0.81
C LEU A 159 7.76 -12.90 -1.32
N ASN A 160 7.63 -11.95 -2.24
CA ASN A 160 6.39 -11.74 -2.97
C ASN A 160 6.56 -12.09 -4.44
N PHE A 161 5.51 -12.61 -5.05
CA PHE A 161 5.54 -13.06 -6.44
C PHE A 161 4.17 -12.98 -7.10
N VAL A 162 4.19 -13.05 -8.43
CA VAL A 162 2.99 -13.14 -9.27
C VAL A 162 2.97 -14.54 -9.88
N PRO A 163 2.09 -15.45 -9.43
CA PRO A 163 1.93 -16.77 -10.02
C PRO A 163 1.19 -16.69 -11.36
N ASP A 164 1.02 -17.84 -12.00
CA ASP A 164 0.03 -17.99 -13.09
C ASP A 164 -1.40 -17.78 -12.54
N ALA A 165 -2.37 -17.64 -13.46
CA ALA A 165 -3.75 -17.41 -13.09
C ALA A 165 -4.31 -18.52 -12.19
N ASP A 166 -5.11 -18.14 -11.21
CA ASP A 166 -5.89 -19.08 -10.39
C ASP A 166 -6.90 -19.84 -11.28
N PRO A 167 -7.54 -20.92 -10.78
CA PRO A 167 -8.52 -21.69 -11.57
C PRO A 167 -9.70 -20.88 -12.13
N ASP A 168 -9.96 -19.69 -11.58
CA ASP A 168 -10.97 -18.73 -12.06
C ASP A 168 -10.45 -17.78 -13.17
N GLY A 169 -9.21 -17.96 -13.62
CA GLY A 169 -8.56 -17.15 -14.64
C GLY A 169 -7.98 -15.82 -14.13
N VAL A 170 -8.07 -15.53 -12.83
CA VAL A 170 -7.59 -14.27 -12.26
C VAL A 170 -6.16 -14.43 -11.74
N VAL A 171 -5.27 -13.50 -12.11
CA VAL A 171 -3.90 -13.46 -11.59
C VAL A 171 -3.87 -12.66 -10.29
N ARG A 172 -3.59 -13.32 -9.17
CA ARG A 172 -3.53 -12.68 -7.84
C ARG A 172 -2.10 -12.65 -7.31
N LYS A 173 -1.68 -11.48 -6.83
CA LYS A 173 -0.38 -11.32 -6.16
C LYS A 173 -0.34 -12.14 -4.87
N ARG A 174 0.81 -12.73 -4.55
CA ARG A 174 0.98 -13.55 -3.34
C ARG A 174 2.23 -13.14 -2.56
N ALA A 175 2.15 -13.31 -1.25
CA ALA A 175 3.25 -13.15 -0.31
C ALA A 175 3.55 -14.48 0.37
N ALA A 176 4.81 -14.88 0.38
CA ALA A 176 5.32 -15.98 1.18
C ALA A 176 5.81 -15.47 2.53
N TRP A 177 5.37 -16.15 3.56
CA TRP A 177 5.63 -15.85 4.95
C TRP A 177 6.36 -17.02 5.59
N ILE A 178 7.36 -16.74 6.42
CA ILE A 178 8.15 -17.75 7.12
C ILE A 178 8.10 -17.49 8.63
N LYS A 179 7.80 -18.54 9.39
CA LYS A 179 8.11 -18.60 10.82
C LYS A 179 9.42 -19.39 10.98
N PRO A 180 10.49 -18.76 11.50
CA PRO A 180 11.80 -19.39 11.58
C PRO A 180 11.77 -20.61 12.51
N SER A 181 12.68 -21.56 12.27
CA SER A 181 12.90 -22.69 13.17
C SER A 181 13.32 -22.24 14.58
N ALA A 182 13.13 -23.08 15.59
CA ALA A 182 13.55 -22.77 16.95
C ALA A 182 15.07 -22.54 17.04
N GLU A 183 15.85 -23.27 16.25
CA GLU A 183 17.31 -23.12 16.14
C GLU A 183 17.75 -21.76 15.60
N ALA A 184 16.94 -21.19 14.70
CA ALA A 184 17.21 -19.89 14.10
C ALA A 184 17.10 -18.72 15.11
N LYS A 185 16.55 -18.95 16.31
CA LYS A 185 16.37 -17.94 17.38
C LYS A 185 15.74 -16.63 16.86
N GLY A 186 14.76 -16.75 15.97
CA GLY A 186 14.06 -15.62 15.35
C GLY A 186 14.75 -15.01 14.13
N ASN A 187 15.95 -15.44 13.75
CA ASN A 187 16.63 -14.95 12.56
C ASN A 187 16.23 -15.75 11.31
N ILE A 188 15.27 -15.22 10.54
CA ILE A 188 14.80 -15.85 9.29
C ILE A 188 15.91 -16.09 8.26
N MET A 189 17.02 -15.35 8.31
CA MET A 189 18.13 -15.51 7.36
C MET A 189 18.81 -16.88 7.48
N PHE A 190 18.69 -17.52 8.65
CA PHE A 190 19.20 -18.87 8.85
C PHE A 190 18.53 -19.89 7.93
N ASP A 191 17.27 -19.65 7.58
CA ASP A 191 16.43 -20.59 6.82
C ASP A 191 16.30 -20.21 5.32
N LEU A 192 16.84 -19.06 4.89
CA LEU A 192 16.71 -18.53 3.53
C LEU A 192 17.98 -18.74 2.68
N ARG A 193 17.81 -19.26 1.45
CA ARG A 193 18.85 -19.36 0.41
C ARG A 193 18.93 -18.11 -0.46
N LEU A 194 17.81 -17.45 -0.75
CA LEU A 194 17.78 -16.18 -1.49
C LEU A 194 18.42 -14.99 -0.73
N ASN A 195 19.27 -15.28 0.24
CA ASN A 195 20.08 -14.33 0.99
C ASN A 195 21.58 -14.49 0.69
N ASN A 196 21.98 -15.34 -0.25
CA ASN A 196 23.36 -15.42 -0.71
C ASN A 196 23.58 -14.47 -1.89
N THR A 197 24.28 -13.37 -1.60
CA THR A 197 25.30 -12.76 -2.46
C THR A 197 24.88 -12.32 -3.87
N ILE A 198 24.51 -11.06 -4.03
CA ILE A 198 25.49 -10.19 -4.70
C ILE A 198 26.44 -9.79 -3.57
N ASP A 199 27.70 -10.18 -3.68
CA ASP A 199 28.75 -9.94 -2.70
C ASP A 199 28.65 -8.57 -2.02
N GLY A 200 28.36 -8.55 -0.72
CA GLY A 200 28.77 -7.46 0.16
C GLY A 200 28.23 -6.05 -0.13
N THR A 201 27.28 -5.89 -1.05
CA THR A 201 26.57 -4.64 -1.23
C THR A 201 25.07 -4.92 -1.32
N ASP A 202 24.32 -4.29 -0.44
CA ASP A 202 22.88 -4.09 -0.56
C ASP A 202 22.60 -3.12 -1.75
N ASP A 203 23.43 -3.13 -2.79
CA ASP A 203 23.53 -2.09 -3.83
C ASP A 203 22.18 -1.88 -4.50
N LEU A 204 21.39 -2.93 -4.73
CA LEU A 204 20.11 -2.76 -5.39
C LEU A 204 19.05 -2.17 -4.44
N GLY A 205 19.01 -2.62 -3.18
CA GLY A 205 18.14 -2.04 -2.16
C GLY A 205 18.50 -0.57 -1.91
N ASP A 206 19.79 -0.31 -1.69
CA ASP A 206 20.37 1.02 -1.49
C ASP A 206 20.21 1.91 -2.74
N VAL A 207 20.37 1.38 -3.95
CA VAL A 207 20.07 2.11 -5.18
C VAL A 207 18.59 2.43 -5.25
N MET A 208 17.68 1.49 -4.94
CA MET A 208 16.24 1.77 -4.96
C MET A 208 15.87 2.83 -3.91
N VAL A 209 16.42 2.74 -2.69
CA VAL A 209 16.26 3.75 -1.63
C VAL A 209 16.82 5.09 -2.07
N SER A 210 18.04 5.14 -2.62
CA SER A 210 18.66 6.36 -3.14
C SER A 210 17.85 6.96 -4.28
N ARG A 211 17.30 6.14 -5.19
CA ARG A 211 16.41 6.61 -6.26
C ARG A 211 15.12 7.18 -5.68
N MET A 212 14.56 6.55 -4.65
CA MET A 212 13.41 7.07 -3.93
C MET A 212 13.72 8.43 -3.27
N GLU A 213 14.83 8.53 -2.56
CA GLU A 213 15.29 9.78 -1.95
C GLU A 213 15.45 10.89 -2.99
N ASN A 214 16.06 10.58 -4.14
CA ASN A 214 16.19 11.54 -5.24
C ASN A 214 14.81 12.03 -5.75
N LEU A 215 13.82 11.14 -5.89
CA LEU A 215 12.46 11.53 -6.27
C LEU A 215 11.80 12.42 -5.21
N VAL A 216 11.98 12.09 -3.93
CA VAL A 216 11.49 12.89 -2.80
C VAL A 216 12.15 14.27 -2.78
N GLN A 217 13.47 14.35 -3.01
CA GLN A 217 14.20 15.61 -3.10
C GLN A 217 13.70 16.48 -4.27
N LEU A 218 13.41 15.89 -5.43
CA LEU A 218 12.81 16.62 -6.55
C LEU A 218 11.43 17.18 -6.21
N TYR A 219 10.63 16.44 -5.45
CA TYR A 219 9.34 16.93 -4.95
C TYR A 219 9.52 18.10 -3.98
N ILE A 220 10.41 17.97 -2.98
CA ILE A 220 10.70 19.02 -1.99
C ILE A 220 11.24 20.28 -2.67
N HIS A 221 12.13 20.11 -3.64
CA HIS A 221 12.68 21.21 -4.42
C HIS A 221 11.58 21.99 -5.16
N GLU A 222 10.66 21.30 -5.85
CA GLU A 222 9.57 21.99 -6.55
C GLU A 222 8.58 22.66 -5.57
N ASP A 223 8.33 22.09 -4.39
CA ASP A 223 7.51 22.72 -3.34
C ASP A 223 8.13 24.04 -2.85
N ASN A 224 9.43 24.02 -2.52
CA ASN A 224 10.18 25.22 -2.12
C ASN A 224 10.22 26.28 -3.24
N LEU A 225 10.35 25.85 -4.49
CA LEU A 225 10.26 26.75 -5.64
C LEU A 225 8.87 27.36 -5.77
N ASN A 226 7.79 26.62 -5.52
CA ASN A 226 6.43 27.16 -5.57
C ASN A 226 6.18 28.18 -4.47
N TRP A 227 6.70 27.96 -3.27
CA TRP A 227 6.67 28.95 -2.18
C TRP A 227 7.47 30.21 -2.51
N THR A 228 8.66 30.04 -3.08
CA THR A 228 9.48 31.18 -3.55
C THR A 228 8.74 31.99 -4.62
N LYS A 229 8.12 31.32 -5.61
CA LYS A 229 7.29 31.98 -6.64
C LYS A 229 6.13 32.76 -6.02
N PHE A 230 5.45 32.17 -5.04
CA PHE A 230 4.35 32.83 -4.34
C PHE A 230 4.79 34.06 -3.53
N SER A 231 5.89 33.96 -2.80
CA SER A 231 6.47 35.08 -2.06
C SER A 231 6.87 36.23 -2.99
N LEU A 232 7.52 35.90 -4.12
CA LEU A 232 7.90 36.87 -5.14
C LEU A 232 6.67 37.53 -5.78
N GLN A 233 5.64 36.75 -6.12
CA GLN A 233 4.38 37.28 -6.64
C GLN A 233 3.76 38.27 -5.66
N THR A 234 3.68 37.90 -4.38
CA THR A 234 3.10 38.75 -3.33
C THR A 234 3.88 40.06 -3.20
N THR A 235 5.21 39.99 -3.18
CA THR A 235 6.09 41.17 -3.08
C THR A 235 5.91 42.12 -4.27
N ILE A 236 5.92 41.58 -5.49
CA ILE A 236 5.72 42.37 -6.71
C ILE A 236 4.31 43.00 -6.71
N LEU A 237 3.29 42.24 -6.33
CA LEU A 237 1.92 42.74 -6.21
C LEU A 237 1.85 43.94 -5.27
N PHE A 238 2.40 43.84 -4.06
CA PHE A 238 2.42 44.94 -3.10
C PHE A 238 3.13 46.18 -3.65
N ALA A 239 4.29 46.01 -4.31
CA ALA A 239 5.02 47.12 -4.91
C ALA A 239 4.21 47.83 -6.03
N LEU A 240 3.54 47.05 -6.88
CA LEU A 240 2.70 47.59 -7.95
C LEU A 240 1.44 48.26 -7.40
N PHE A 241 0.81 47.71 -6.35
CA PHE A 241 -0.33 48.35 -5.68
C PHE A 241 0.05 49.66 -5.00
N ALA A 242 1.20 49.69 -4.30
CA ALA A 242 1.70 50.92 -3.67
C ALA A 242 1.98 52.00 -4.72
N THR A 243 2.60 51.61 -5.85
CA THR A 243 2.82 52.51 -6.99
C THR A 243 1.51 53.02 -7.56
N PHE A 244 0.54 52.12 -7.80
CA PHE A 244 -0.78 52.49 -8.29
C PHE A 244 -1.46 53.48 -7.35
N ALA A 245 -1.52 53.19 -6.05
CA ALA A 245 -2.16 54.05 -5.05
C ALA A 245 -1.52 55.45 -5.01
N TYR A 246 -0.19 55.54 -4.98
CA TYR A 246 0.54 56.81 -4.96
C TYR A 246 0.24 57.71 -6.17
N PHE A 247 0.18 57.13 -7.38
CA PHE A 247 -0.14 57.89 -8.59
C PHE A 247 -1.64 58.11 -8.76
N TYR A 248 -2.47 57.21 -8.24
CA TYR A 248 -3.93 57.33 -8.30
C TYR A 248 -4.46 58.41 -7.36
N GLU A 249 -3.81 58.77 -6.26
CA GLU A 249 -4.24 59.90 -5.43
C GLU A 249 -4.04 61.27 -6.11
N LYS A 250 -3.08 61.36 -7.05
CA LYS A 250 -2.81 62.62 -7.76
C LYS A 250 -3.88 62.91 -8.81
N GLU A 251 -4.01 64.18 -9.17
CA GLU A 251 -4.80 64.57 -10.36
C GLU A 251 -4.25 63.85 -11.60
N ILE A 252 -5.15 63.37 -12.46
CA ILE A 252 -4.77 62.70 -13.70
C ILE A 252 -4.34 63.78 -14.69
N LEU A 253 -3.07 64.17 -14.60
CA LEU A 253 -2.37 64.92 -15.64
C LEU A 253 -2.10 64.00 -16.84
N SER A 254 -1.88 64.57 -18.02
CA SER A 254 -1.54 63.84 -19.26
C SER A 254 -0.39 62.86 -19.08
N ASP A 255 0.50 63.15 -18.12
CA ASP A 255 1.76 62.44 -17.93
C ASP A 255 1.64 61.29 -16.91
N THR A 256 0.64 61.31 -16.02
CA THR A 256 0.43 60.28 -14.99
C THR A 256 -0.47 59.13 -15.46
N PHE A 257 -1.38 59.40 -16.40
CA PHE A 257 -2.28 58.40 -16.96
C PHE A 257 -1.55 57.23 -17.67
N PRO A 258 -0.55 57.46 -18.55
CA PRO A 258 0.18 56.37 -19.21
C PRO A 258 0.94 55.47 -18.23
N VAL A 259 1.45 56.03 -17.14
CA VAL A 259 2.14 55.28 -16.08
C VAL A 259 1.17 54.33 -15.38
N LEU A 260 -0.01 54.81 -14.99
CA LEU A 260 -1.02 53.99 -14.32
C LEU A 260 -1.56 52.86 -15.23
N VAL A 261 -1.77 53.14 -16.53
CA VAL A 261 -2.15 52.11 -17.52
C VAL A 261 -1.06 51.04 -17.63
N THR A 262 0.21 51.46 -17.70
CA THR A 262 1.36 50.56 -17.79
C THR A 262 1.46 49.67 -16.55
N VAL A 263 1.28 50.24 -15.35
CA VAL A 263 1.24 49.48 -14.08
C VAL A 263 0.11 48.46 -14.07
N GLY A 264 -1.09 48.83 -14.55
CA GLY A 264 -2.24 47.92 -14.66
C GLY A 264 -1.98 46.74 -15.60
N ILE A 265 -1.44 47.01 -16.79
CA ILE A 265 -1.09 45.97 -17.78
C ILE A 265 -0.02 45.02 -17.23
N TRP A 266 1.06 45.57 -16.65
CA TRP A 266 2.12 44.74 -16.07
C TRP A 266 1.64 43.93 -14.88
N GLY A 267 0.78 44.51 -14.03
CA GLY A 267 0.12 43.81 -12.93
C GLY A 267 -0.65 42.59 -13.42
N ALA A 268 -1.46 42.73 -14.48
CA ALA A 268 -2.18 41.61 -15.08
C ALA A 268 -1.26 40.56 -15.70
N ILE A 269 -0.28 40.97 -16.51
CA ILE A 269 0.68 40.07 -17.18
C ILE A 269 1.44 39.23 -16.16
N ILE A 270 1.99 39.87 -15.12
CA ILE A 270 2.78 39.20 -14.08
C ILE A 270 1.91 38.16 -13.35
N ASN A 271 0.67 38.49 -13.00
CA ASN A 271 -0.24 37.52 -12.36
C ASN A 271 -0.55 36.33 -13.26
N ILE A 272 -0.79 36.55 -14.56
CA ILE A 272 -1.02 35.46 -15.52
C ILE A 272 0.21 34.54 -15.58
N LEU A 273 1.42 35.10 -15.67
CA LEU A 273 2.66 34.32 -15.70
C LEU A 273 2.83 33.49 -14.41
N PHE A 274 2.58 34.07 -13.24
CA PHE A 274 2.64 33.33 -11.98
C PHE A 274 1.57 32.24 -11.87
N ILE A 275 0.34 32.49 -12.32
CA ILE A 275 -0.73 31.47 -12.38
C ILE A 275 -0.26 30.27 -13.23
N LEU A 276 0.30 30.53 -14.41
CA LEU A 276 0.80 29.47 -15.30
C LEU A 276 1.96 28.69 -14.64
N LYS A 277 2.91 29.39 -14.02
CA LYS A 277 4.08 28.79 -13.37
C LYS A 277 3.71 27.96 -12.14
N ILE A 278 2.81 28.46 -11.28
CA ILE A 278 2.32 27.76 -10.09
C ILE A 278 1.47 26.55 -10.50
N ARG A 279 0.59 26.69 -11.50
CA ARG A 279 -0.20 25.56 -12.02
C ARG A 279 0.67 24.45 -12.58
N SER A 280 1.73 24.82 -13.30
CA SER A 280 2.73 23.86 -13.80
C SER A 280 3.46 23.15 -12.64
N GLY A 281 3.93 23.91 -11.65
CA GLY A 281 4.62 23.34 -10.48
C GLY A 281 3.73 22.40 -9.65
N ILE A 282 2.47 22.77 -9.41
CA ILE A 282 1.50 21.90 -8.72
C ILE A 282 1.24 20.61 -9.53
N ARG A 283 1.13 20.70 -10.86
CA ARG A 283 0.95 19.51 -11.72
C ARG A 283 2.17 18.59 -11.62
N TYR A 284 3.37 19.17 -11.68
CA TYR A 284 4.63 18.43 -11.53
C TYR A 284 4.67 17.70 -10.17
N MET A 285 4.43 18.42 -9.07
CA MET A 285 4.43 17.84 -7.72
C MET A 285 3.43 16.69 -7.56
N ASN A 286 2.19 16.87 -8.03
CA ASN A 286 1.18 15.82 -7.93
C ASN A 286 1.55 14.57 -8.74
N THR A 287 2.16 14.75 -9.90
CA THR A 287 2.62 13.64 -10.75
C THR A 287 3.75 12.88 -10.05
N TYR A 288 4.76 13.60 -9.56
CA TYR A 288 5.90 13.00 -8.85
C TYR A 288 5.45 12.30 -7.57
N LYS A 289 4.55 12.90 -6.80
CA LYS A 289 3.97 12.26 -5.61
C LYS A 289 3.31 10.92 -5.94
N GLY A 290 2.51 10.86 -7.00
CA GLY A 290 1.92 9.61 -7.47
C GLY A 290 2.99 8.59 -7.87
N LYS A 291 4.04 9.01 -8.58
CA LYS A 291 5.14 8.12 -8.99
C LYS A 291 5.98 7.61 -7.82
N ILE A 292 6.21 8.44 -6.81
CA ILE A 292 6.86 8.05 -5.55
C ILE A 292 6.01 6.96 -4.86
N GLN A 293 4.68 7.13 -4.79
CA GLN A 293 3.78 6.13 -4.22
C GLN A 293 3.78 4.82 -5.00
N ASP A 294 3.70 4.89 -6.33
CA ASP A 294 3.78 3.71 -7.22
C ASP A 294 5.11 2.97 -7.02
N PHE A 295 6.21 3.72 -6.94
CA PHE A 295 7.55 3.16 -6.75
C PHE A 295 7.69 2.52 -5.37
N ASP A 296 7.20 3.15 -4.30
CA ASP A 296 7.21 2.57 -2.93
C ASP A 296 6.43 1.25 -2.90
N LEU A 297 5.29 1.20 -3.59
CA LEU A 297 4.47 -0.01 -3.69
C LEU A 297 5.19 -1.14 -4.43
N LEU A 298 5.86 -0.83 -5.54
CA LEU A 298 6.60 -1.82 -6.33
C LEU A 298 7.85 -2.31 -5.60
N VAL A 299 8.62 -1.40 -5.02
CA VAL A 299 9.83 -1.74 -4.25
C VAL A 299 9.45 -2.56 -3.03
N SER A 300 8.46 -2.15 -2.24
CA SER A 300 8.01 -2.93 -1.08
C SER A 300 7.39 -4.28 -1.45
N PHE A 301 6.79 -4.41 -2.64
CA PHE A 301 6.38 -5.70 -3.16
C PHE A 301 7.60 -6.60 -3.41
N HIS A 302 8.60 -6.16 -4.17
CA HIS A 302 9.75 -7.02 -4.49
C HIS A 302 10.73 -7.21 -3.32
N TYR A 303 10.77 -6.25 -2.40
CA TYR A 303 11.67 -6.21 -1.25
C TYR A 303 10.87 -5.98 0.03
N PRO A 304 10.18 -7.02 0.55
CA PRO A 304 9.31 -6.90 1.71
C PRO A 304 10.06 -6.52 3.00
N LYS A 305 11.39 -6.71 3.03
CA LYS A 305 12.26 -6.26 4.12
C LYS A 305 12.41 -4.73 4.18
N LEU A 306 12.25 -4.03 3.04
CA LEU A 306 12.34 -2.58 3.01
C LEU A 306 11.10 -1.97 3.66
N LYS A 307 11.33 -1.04 4.59
CA LYS A 307 10.25 -0.34 5.29
C LYS A 307 9.46 0.50 4.29
N LYS A 308 8.14 0.29 4.24
CA LYS A 308 7.22 1.13 3.46
C LYS A 308 7.28 2.57 3.96
N ILE A 309 7.38 3.51 3.02
CA ILE A 309 7.38 4.94 3.34
C ILE A 309 5.93 5.45 3.42
N PHE A 310 5.06 4.97 2.53
CA PHE A 310 3.66 5.36 2.50
C PHE A 310 2.78 4.22 2.98
N ASN A 311 2.16 4.41 4.15
CA ASN A 311 1.00 3.61 4.49
C ASN A 311 -0.21 4.15 3.71
N ARG A 312 -0.97 3.29 3.02
CA ARG A 312 -2.10 3.69 2.16
C ARG A 312 -3.15 4.56 2.89
N ASP A 313 -3.21 4.46 4.21
CA ASP A 313 -4.16 5.18 5.06
C ASP A 313 -3.65 6.53 5.60
N GLU A 314 -2.42 6.93 5.30
CA GLU A 314 -1.86 8.17 5.86
C GLU A 314 -2.38 9.43 5.16
N PHE A 315 -2.69 10.45 5.97
CA PHE A 315 -3.01 11.81 5.54
C PHE A 315 -2.00 12.38 4.53
N ILE A 316 -0.75 11.94 4.64
CA ILE A 316 0.38 12.28 3.76
C ILE A 316 0.11 11.88 2.30
N ALA A 317 -0.70 10.85 2.03
CA ALA A 317 -1.01 10.42 0.66
C ALA A 317 -2.00 11.36 -0.06
N ARG A 318 -2.74 12.20 0.66
CA ARG A 318 -3.79 13.08 0.09
C ARG A 318 -3.20 14.29 -0.63
N LYS A 319 -3.97 14.89 -1.54
CA LYS A 319 -3.59 16.17 -2.17
C LYS A 319 -3.52 17.26 -1.10
N SER A 320 -2.39 17.97 -1.03
CA SER A 320 -2.16 19.02 -0.06
C SER A 320 -3.16 20.17 -0.25
N ILE A 321 -3.78 20.61 0.86
CA ILE A 321 -4.65 21.81 0.90
C ILE A 321 -3.84 23.06 0.52
N THR A 322 -2.57 23.08 0.90
CA THR A 322 -1.61 24.15 0.64
C THR A 322 -1.40 24.42 -0.84
N CYS A 323 -1.43 23.39 -1.69
CA CYS A 323 -1.36 23.57 -3.15
C CYS A 323 -2.59 24.32 -3.70
N ARG A 324 -3.77 24.16 -3.09
CA ARG A 324 -4.96 24.92 -3.51
C ARG A 324 -4.85 26.39 -3.12
N LEU A 325 -4.31 26.66 -1.93
CA LEU A 325 -4.09 28.03 -1.44
C LEU A 325 -3.18 28.82 -2.40
N LEU A 326 -2.05 28.23 -2.82
CA LEU A 326 -1.09 28.85 -3.74
C LEU A 326 -1.71 29.27 -5.07
N TYR A 327 -2.62 28.46 -5.61
CA TYR A 327 -3.33 28.81 -6.85
C TYR A 327 -4.38 29.90 -6.61
N PHE A 328 -5.14 29.78 -5.53
CA PHE A 328 -6.22 30.71 -5.20
C PHE A 328 -5.72 32.14 -5.03
N THR A 329 -4.59 32.33 -4.34
CA THR A 329 -3.98 33.65 -4.14
C THR A 329 -3.63 34.34 -5.46
N SER A 330 -3.14 33.60 -6.45
CA SER A 330 -2.81 34.18 -7.75
C SER A 330 -4.06 34.57 -8.55
N VAL A 331 -5.16 33.83 -8.38
CA VAL A 331 -6.47 34.20 -8.96
C VAL A 331 -7.02 35.45 -8.30
N VAL A 332 -6.94 35.56 -6.97
CA VAL A 332 -7.34 36.78 -6.24
C VAL A 332 -6.51 37.98 -6.70
N GLY A 333 -5.20 37.80 -6.89
CA GLY A 333 -4.32 38.83 -7.45
C GLY A 333 -4.74 39.28 -8.85
N LEU A 334 -5.21 38.38 -9.71
CA LEU A 334 -5.73 38.76 -11.02
C LEU A 334 -7.03 39.55 -10.92
N ILE A 335 -7.95 39.12 -10.05
CA ILE A 335 -9.24 39.81 -9.82
C ILE A 335 -8.99 41.23 -9.32
N SER A 336 -8.04 41.44 -8.41
CA SER A 336 -7.73 42.79 -7.92
C SER A 336 -7.19 43.71 -9.02
N TRP A 337 -6.43 43.20 -10.01
CA TRP A 337 -6.03 43.99 -11.17
C TRP A 337 -7.17 44.33 -12.13
N VAL A 338 -8.18 43.47 -12.23
CA VAL A 338 -9.42 43.81 -12.96
C VAL A 338 -10.11 44.99 -12.28
N VAL A 339 -10.23 44.95 -10.94
CA VAL A 339 -10.82 46.04 -10.16
C VAL A 339 -10.01 47.34 -10.33
N VAL A 340 -8.68 47.28 -10.23
CA VAL A 340 -7.79 48.43 -10.48
C VAL A 340 -8.00 49.02 -11.88
N SER A 341 -8.11 48.17 -12.89
CA SER A 341 -8.32 48.61 -14.27
C SER A 341 -9.69 49.30 -14.44
N VAL A 342 -10.74 48.79 -13.79
CA VAL A 342 -12.06 49.43 -13.76
C VAL A 342 -12.01 50.77 -13.05
N LEU A 343 -11.37 50.87 -11.89
CA LEU A 343 -11.21 52.12 -11.14
C LEU A 343 -10.49 53.18 -11.99
N LEU A 344 -9.44 52.78 -12.71
CA LEU A 344 -8.73 53.67 -13.62
C LEU A 344 -9.63 54.21 -14.74
N VAL A 345 -10.43 53.34 -15.38
CA VAL A 345 -11.38 53.76 -16.42
C VAL A 345 -12.44 54.71 -15.85
N CYS A 346 -13.02 54.38 -14.70
CA CYS A 346 -14.02 55.24 -14.06
C CYS A 346 -13.44 56.62 -13.69
N LYS A 347 -12.20 56.67 -13.22
CA LYS A 347 -11.52 57.95 -12.90
C LYS A 347 -11.22 58.74 -14.17
N ALA A 348 -10.79 58.08 -15.26
CA ALA A 348 -10.54 58.73 -16.56
C ALA A 348 -11.82 59.28 -17.21
N MET A 349 -12.97 58.64 -16.98
CA MET A 349 -14.27 59.08 -17.47
C MET A 349 -14.96 60.11 -16.57
N HIS A 350 -14.30 60.56 -15.50
CA HIS A 350 -14.91 61.40 -14.45
C HIS A 350 -16.21 60.83 -13.85
N TRP A 351 -16.42 59.51 -13.90
CA TRP A 351 -17.61 58.88 -13.32
C TRP A 351 -17.67 58.97 -11.79
N PHE A 352 -16.55 59.29 -11.13
CA PHE A 352 -16.45 59.50 -9.69
C PHE A 352 -16.03 60.92 -9.27
N THR A 353 -16.30 61.96 -10.07
CA THR A 353 -16.21 63.35 -9.57
C THR A 353 -17.44 63.72 -8.75
N ILE A 354 -17.59 63.08 -7.58
CA ILE A 354 -18.30 63.64 -6.42
C ILE A 354 -17.55 63.13 -5.18
N PHE A 355 -16.43 63.77 -4.87
CA PHE A 355 -16.18 64.51 -3.62
C PHE A 355 -14.87 65.27 -3.73
#